data_AF-A0A7C5JIP7-F1
#
_entry.id   AF-A0A7C5JIP7-F1
#
_cell.length_a   1.000
_cell.length_b   1.000
_cell.length_c   1.000
_cell.angle_alpha   90.00
_cell.angle_beta   90.00
_cell.angle_gamma   90.00
#
_symmetry.space_group_name_H-M   'P 1'
#
loop_
_entity.id
_entity.type
_entity.pdbx_description
1 polymer ?
#
loop_
_entity_poly.entity_id
_entity_poly.type
_entity_poly.pdbx_seq_one_letter_code
_entity_poly.pdbx_strand_id
1 'polypeptide(L)'
;VKLDIDEIREIIKPIGLSPQKSKAIYNLSKILIDKHNGKVPDSFEKLEALPGVGHKTASVIMSQAFGHPAFPVDTHIHRLAYRWGLSTGKNVKKTEEDLKRLYPPEMWNKLHLQIIYFGREYCPARGHDPKKCPICSKYGRKSLFK
;
A
#
# COMPACT_ATOMS: atom_id res chain seq x y z
N VAL A 1 -3.83 -16.20 -22.54
CA VAL A 1 -3.68 -16.61 -21.11
C VAL A 1 -3.84 -18.12 -21.06
N LYS A 2 -2.89 -18.85 -20.45
CA LYS A 2 -2.84 -20.33 -20.52
C LYS A 2 -3.64 -21.04 -19.43
N LEU A 3 -3.61 -20.52 -18.21
CA LEU A 3 -4.34 -21.09 -17.07
C LEU A 3 -5.76 -20.54 -17.01
N ASP A 4 -6.72 -21.36 -16.59
CA ASP A 4 -8.06 -20.90 -16.26
C ASP A 4 -8.17 -20.32 -14.83
N ILE A 5 -9.35 -19.81 -14.49
CA ILE A 5 -9.60 -19.14 -13.20
C ILE A 5 -9.50 -20.12 -12.03
N ASP A 6 -9.90 -21.37 -12.21
CA ASP A 6 -9.92 -22.37 -11.15
C ASP A 6 -8.50 -22.92 -10.90
N GLU A 7 -7.71 -23.13 -11.94
CA GLU A 7 -6.28 -23.44 -11.84
C GLU A 7 -5.52 -22.33 -11.09
N ILE A 8 -5.75 -21.06 -11.47
CA ILE A 8 -5.15 -19.92 -10.76
C ILE A 8 -5.61 -19.89 -9.30
N ARG A 9 -6.89 -20.16 -9.05
CA ARG A 9 -7.46 -20.18 -7.70
C ARG A 9 -6.82 -21.25 -6.83
N GLU A 10 -6.62 -22.46 -7.34
CA GLU A 10 -5.98 -23.54 -6.59
C GLU A 10 -4.53 -23.18 -6.24
N ILE A 11 -3.78 -22.54 -7.14
CA ILE A 11 -2.42 -22.04 -6.87
C ILE A 11 -2.42 -21.00 -5.73
N ILE A 12 -3.35 -20.04 -5.76
CA ILE A 12 -3.38 -18.94 -4.79
C ILE A 12 -4.31 -19.23 -3.59
N LYS A 13 -4.79 -20.46 -3.44
CA LYS A 13 -5.78 -20.87 -2.42
C LYS A 13 -5.39 -20.49 -0.99
N PRO A 14 -4.11 -20.55 -0.56
CA PRO A 14 -3.71 -20.12 0.79
C PRO A 14 -3.92 -18.62 1.05
N ILE A 15 -4.07 -17.81 0.00
CA ILE A 15 -4.25 -16.36 0.11
C ILE A 15 -5.74 -16.05 0.31
N GLY A 16 -6.04 -15.20 1.31
CA GLY A 16 -7.39 -14.68 1.52
C GLY A 16 -7.95 -13.97 0.27
N LEU A 17 -9.26 -14.14 0.05
CA LEU A 17 -10.01 -13.65 -1.12
C LEU A 17 -9.57 -14.30 -2.45
N SER A 18 -9.05 -15.54 -2.41
CA SER A 18 -8.61 -16.27 -3.60
C SER A 18 -9.65 -16.36 -4.73
N PRO A 19 -10.98 -16.53 -4.50
CA PRO A 19 -11.95 -16.58 -5.59
C PRO A 19 -12.08 -15.26 -6.37
N GLN A 20 -11.99 -14.11 -5.70
CA GLN A 20 -12.02 -12.80 -6.36
C GLN A 20 -10.67 -12.49 -7.01
N LYS A 21 -9.56 -12.83 -6.34
CA LYS A 21 -8.21 -12.59 -6.85
C LYS A 21 -7.89 -13.40 -8.10
N SER A 22 -8.33 -14.66 -8.18
CA SER A 22 -8.08 -15.48 -9.37
C SER A 22 -8.77 -14.90 -10.62
N LYS A 23 -10.03 -14.48 -10.48
CA LYS A 23 -10.77 -13.76 -11.52
C LYS A 23 -10.06 -12.47 -11.94
N ALA A 24 -9.58 -11.69 -10.97
CA ALA A 24 -8.85 -10.45 -11.24
C ALA A 24 -7.54 -10.72 -11.99
N ILE A 25 -6.73 -11.70 -11.55
CA ILE A 25 -5.46 -12.09 -12.18
C ILE A 25 -5.69 -12.53 -13.63
N TYR A 26 -6.68 -13.39 -13.87
CA TYR A 26 -7.00 -13.89 -15.21
C TYR A 26 -7.39 -12.73 -16.15
N ASN A 27 -8.34 -11.89 -15.72
CA ASN A 27 -8.84 -10.78 -16.52
C ASN A 27 -7.77 -9.70 -16.75
N LEU A 28 -6.98 -9.37 -15.73
CA LEU A 28 -5.84 -8.46 -15.84
C LEU A 28 -4.83 -9.00 -16.85
N SER A 29 -4.51 -10.29 -16.80
CA SER A 29 -3.57 -10.92 -17.73
C SER A 29 -4.04 -10.84 -19.18
N LYS A 30 -5.35 -11.03 -19.44
CA LYS A 30 -5.93 -10.81 -20.77
C LYS A 30 -5.77 -9.36 -21.22
N ILE A 31 -6.16 -8.40 -20.38
CA ILE A 31 -6.06 -6.97 -20.70
C ILE A 31 -4.62 -6.56 -21.01
N LEU A 32 -3.63 -7.06 -20.26
CA LEU A 32 -2.22 -6.78 -20.53
C LEU A 32 -1.78 -7.30 -21.90
N ILE A 33 -2.13 -8.55 -22.24
CA ILE A 33 -1.80 -9.13 -23.55
C ILE A 33 -2.48 -8.34 -24.68
N ASP A 34 -3.79 -8.14 -24.57
CA ASP A 34 -4.62 -7.62 -25.66
C ASP A 34 -4.46 -6.11 -25.87
N LYS A 35 -4.35 -5.33 -24.78
CA LYS A 35 -4.35 -3.86 -24.83
C LYS A 35 -2.99 -3.21 -24.55
N HIS A 36 -2.08 -3.94 -23.91
CA HIS A 36 -0.77 -3.42 -23.51
C HIS A 36 0.41 -4.24 -24.04
N ASN A 37 0.16 -5.10 -25.04
CA ASN A 37 1.19 -5.92 -25.71
C ASN A 37 2.03 -6.75 -24.72
N GLY A 38 1.37 -7.28 -23.69
CA GLY A 38 1.98 -8.08 -22.63
C GLY A 38 2.81 -7.28 -21.60
N LYS A 39 2.83 -5.95 -21.66
CA LYS A 39 3.63 -5.10 -20.75
C LYS A 39 2.74 -4.42 -19.71
N VAL A 40 3.25 -4.28 -18.49
CA VAL A 40 2.59 -3.48 -17.45
C VAL A 40 2.67 -2.00 -17.85
N PRO A 41 1.55 -1.26 -17.87
CA PRO A 41 1.56 0.14 -18.28
C PRO A 41 2.16 1.05 -17.19
N ASP A 42 2.99 2.01 -17.60
CA ASP A 42 3.56 3.04 -16.74
C ASP A 42 2.62 4.26 -16.66
N SER A 43 1.43 4.08 -16.07
CA SER A 43 0.44 5.15 -15.92
C SER A 43 -0.59 4.79 -14.86
N PHE A 44 -0.86 5.73 -13.95
CA PHE A 44 -1.89 5.57 -12.92
C PHE A 44 -3.26 5.19 -13.50
N GLU A 45 -3.75 5.94 -14.48
CA GLU A 45 -5.05 5.71 -15.10
C GLU A 45 -5.15 4.30 -15.70
N LYS A 46 -4.11 3.88 -16.43
CA LYS A 46 -4.09 2.55 -17.06
C LYS A 46 -3.98 1.43 -16.03
N LEU A 47 -3.20 1.64 -14.97
CA LEU A 47 -3.07 0.67 -13.88
C LEU A 47 -4.37 0.53 -13.09
N GLU A 48 -5.02 1.64 -12.74
CA GLU A 48 -6.29 1.65 -11.99
C GLU A 48 -7.47 1.11 -12.80
N ALA A 49 -7.38 1.13 -14.13
CA ALA A 49 -8.33 0.46 -15.01
C ALA A 49 -8.22 -1.08 -14.98
N LEU A 50 -7.12 -1.64 -14.44
CA LEU A 50 -6.94 -3.08 -14.35
C LEU A 50 -7.77 -3.67 -13.18
N PRO A 51 -8.43 -4.82 -13.39
CA PRO A 51 -9.24 -5.44 -12.35
C PRO A 51 -8.38 -5.85 -11.15
N GLY A 52 -8.82 -5.44 -9.95
CA GLY A 52 -8.10 -5.72 -8.70
C GLY A 52 -6.96 -4.74 -8.38
N VAL A 53 -6.71 -3.74 -9.22
CA VAL A 53 -5.70 -2.70 -8.99
C VAL A 53 -6.39 -1.41 -8.58
N GLY A 54 -6.42 -1.13 -7.27
CA GLY A 54 -6.86 0.18 -6.75
C GLY A 54 -5.70 1.17 -6.66
N HIS A 55 -6.02 2.42 -6.30
CA HIS A 55 -5.05 3.52 -6.20
C HIS A 55 -3.78 3.18 -5.43
N LYS A 56 -3.89 2.52 -4.26
CA LYS A 56 -2.73 2.11 -3.48
C LYS A 56 -1.83 1.13 -4.24
N THR A 57 -2.42 0.16 -4.94
CA THR A 57 -1.65 -0.84 -5.71
C THR A 57 -0.97 -0.18 -6.90
N ALA A 58 -1.67 0.70 -7.62
CA ALA A 58 -1.10 1.50 -8.69
C ALA A 58 0.08 2.34 -8.17
N SER A 59 -0.08 3.06 -7.06
CA SER A 59 1.00 3.85 -6.44
C SER A 59 2.24 3.03 -6.11
N VAL A 60 2.08 1.79 -5.61
CA VAL A 60 3.22 0.89 -5.33
C VAL A 60 3.92 0.48 -6.62
N ILE A 61 3.17 0.15 -7.67
CA ILE A 61 3.77 -0.21 -8.98
C ILE A 61 4.53 0.99 -9.54
N MET A 62 3.91 2.17 -9.56
CA MET A 62 4.52 3.40 -10.05
C MET A 62 5.83 3.72 -9.32
N SER A 63 5.89 3.56 -8.00
CA SER A 63 7.09 3.88 -7.24
C SER A 63 8.17 2.81 -7.25
N GLN A 64 7.79 1.53 -7.15
CA GLN A 64 8.75 0.43 -7.01
C GLN A 64 9.23 -0.12 -8.37
N ALA A 65 8.35 -0.18 -9.38
CA ALA A 65 8.70 -0.74 -10.69
C ALA A 65 9.18 0.34 -11.68
N PHE A 66 8.56 1.53 -11.66
CA PHE A 66 8.84 2.58 -12.63
C PHE A 66 9.62 3.78 -12.05
N GLY A 67 9.82 3.83 -10.73
CA GLY A 67 10.61 4.88 -10.07
C GLY A 67 9.91 6.24 -9.99
N HIS A 68 8.62 6.32 -10.32
CA HIS A 68 7.86 7.56 -10.16
C HIS A 68 7.64 7.89 -8.69
N PRO A 69 7.76 9.17 -8.28
CA PRO A 69 7.51 9.55 -6.91
C PRO A 69 6.04 9.32 -6.56
N ALA A 70 5.77 8.31 -5.73
CA ALA A 70 4.47 8.09 -5.12
C ALA A 70 4.64 7.75 -3.63
N PHE A 71 3.63 8.08 -2.83
CA PHE A 71 3.59 7.77 -1.40
C PHE A 71 2.36 6.91 -1.10
N PRO A 72 2.39 5.61 -1.42
CA PRO A 72 1.25 4.74 -1.15
C PRO A 72 1.00 4.67 0.36
N VAL A 73 -0.23 4.98 0.79
CA VAL A 73 -0.60 4.87 2.21
C VAL A 73 -1.37 3.57 2.43
N ASP A 74 -0.79 2.69 3.26
CA ASP A 74 -1.44 1.46 3.71
C ASP A 74 -1.92 1.56 5.17
N THR A 75 -2.37 0.45 5.74
CA THR A 75 -2.86 0.41 7.12
C THR A 75 -1.76 0.64 8.17
N HIS A 76 -0.50 0.36 7.85
CA HIS A 76 0.63 0.70 8.72
C HIS A 76 0.87 2.20 8.70
N ILE A 77 1.09 2.76 7.51
CA ILE A 77 1.38 4.19 7.33
C ILE A 77 0.25 5.05 7.87
N HIS A 78 -1.01 4.70 7.56
CA HIS A 78 -2.16 5.44 8.07
C HIS A 78 -2.23 5.47 9.60
N ARG A 79 -2.06 4.31 10.24
CA ARG A 79 -2.04 4.20 11.70
C ARG A 79 -0.87 4.98 12.32
N LEU A 80 0.32 4.87 11.74
CA LEU A 80 1.53 5.49 12.27
C LEU A 80 1.54 7.00 12.07
N ALA A 81 1.15 7.49 10.90
CA ALA A 81 1.00 8.93 10.65
C ALA A 81 0.01 9.56 11.63
N TYR A 82 -1.08 8.85 11.96
CA TYR A 82 -1.96 9.26 13.05
C TYR A 82 -1.21 9.23 14.40
N ARG A 83 -0.65 8.09 14.83
CA ARG A 83 0.03 7.95 16.13
C ARG A 83 1.12 8.98 16.38
N TRP A 84 1.86 9.39 15.34
CA TRP A 84 2.97 10.35 15.42
C TRP A 84 2.54 11.81 15.21
N GLY A 85 1.24 12.07 15.07
CA GLY A 85 0.73 13.43 14.89
C GLY A 85 0.99 14.04 13.51
N LEU A 86 1.41 13.26 12.52
CA LEU A 86 1.68 13.72 11.15
C LEU A 86 0.39 13.93 10.33
N SER A 87 -0.69 13.23 10.69
CA SER A 87 -2.01 13.35 10.07
C SER A 87 -3.11 13.29 11.12
N THR A 88 -4.27 13.88 10.82
CA THR A 88 -5.48 13.75 11.64
C THR A 88 -6.07 12.34 11.62
N GLY A 89 -5.69 11.51 10.66
CA GLY A 89 -6.20 10.14 10.52
C GLY A 89 -7.65 10.06 10.03
N LYS A 90 -8.24 11.17 9.51
CA LYS A 90 -9.65 11.19 9.06
C LYS A 90 -9.95 10.14 8.00
N ASN A 91 -9.05 9.99 7.02
CA ASN A 91 -9.09 8.95 6.00
C ASN A 91 -7.70 8.81 5.35
N VAL A 92 -7.56 7.80 4.49
CA VAL A 92 -6.31 7.49 3.77
C VAL A 92 -5.89 8.65 2.86
N LYS A 93 -6.82 9.21 2.08
CA LYS A 93 -6.56 10.34 1.18
C LYS A 93 -5.95 11.54 1.90
N LYS A 94 -6.55 11.94 3.03
CA LYS A 94 -6.04 13.04 3.85
C LYS A 94 -4.65 12.73 4.42
N THR A 95 -4.41 11.49 4.82
CA THR A 95 -3.09 11.08 5.31
C THR A 95 -2.04 11.16 4.22
N GLU A 96 -2.37 10.72 3.01
CA GLU A 96 -1.46 10.82 1.87
C GLU A 96 -1.14 12.29 1.54
N GLU A 97 -2.15 13.16 1.48
CA GLU A 97 -1.97 14.60 1.28
C GLU A 97 -1.06 15.21 2.36
N ASP A 98 -1.29 14.87 3.63
CA ASP A 98 -0.49 15.38 4.75
C ASP A 98 0.97 14.91 4.65
N LEU A 99 1.22 13.62 4.36
CA LEU A 99 2.57 13.08 4.23
C LEU A 99 3.32 13.64 3.02
N LYS A 100 2.64 13.77 1.87
CA LYS A 100 3.23 14.40 0.66
C LYS A 100 3.57 15.87 0.88
N ARG A 101 2.84 16.58 1.74
CA ARG A 101 3.15 17.97 2.14
C ARG A 101 4.35 18.06 3.08
N LEU A 102 4.58 17.05 3.92
CA LEU A 102 5.64 17.05 4.94
C LEU A 102 7.01 16.63 4.41
N TYR A 103 7.05 15.81 3.37
CA TYR A 103 8.30 15.24 2.85
C TYR A 103 8.46 15.53 1.36
N PRO A 104 9.69 15.77 0.88
CA PRO A 104 9.92 16.03 -0.53
C PRO A 104 9.79 14.73 -1.36
N PRO A 105 9.40 14.82 -2.65
CA PRO A 105 9.05 13.66 -3.48
C PRO A 105 10.10 12.55 -3.56
N GLU A 106 11.38 12.91 -3.58
CA GLU A 106 12.52 11.98 -3.63
C GLU A 106 12.61 11.06 -2.41
N MET A 107 11.99 11.44 -1.28
CA MET A 107 11.97 10.64 -0.06
C MET A 107 10.76 9.69 0.02
N TRP A 108 9.72 9.89 -0.78
CA TRP A 108 8.43 9.22 -0.58
C TRP A 108 8.52 7.70 -0.61
N ASN A 109 9.23 7.14 -1.59
CA ASN A 109 9.36 5.69 -1.73
C ASN A 109 10.18 5.07 -0.59
N LYS A 110 11.24 5.76 -0.16
CA LYS A 110 12.09 5.35 0.96
C LYS A 110 11.29 5.38 2.27
N LEU A 111 10.56 6.46 2.53
CA LEU A 111 9.73 6.63 3.72
C LEU A 111 8.58 5.62 3.75
N HIS A 112 7.94 5.35 2.61
CA HIS A 112 6.90 4.32 2.50
C HIS A 112 7.38 2.98 3.09
N LEU A 113 8.54 2.50 2.65
CA LEU A 113 9.11 1.24 3.14
C LEU A 113 9.53 1.34 4.61
N GLN A 114 10.25 2.40 4.99
CA GLN A 114 10.74 2.58 6.37
C GLN A 114 9.60 2.60 7.39
N ILE A 115 8.50 3.29 7.10
CA ILE A 115 7.34 3.36 7.98
C ILE A 115 6.65 2.00 8.08
N ILE A 116 6.54 1.24 6.98
CA ILE A 116 5.97 -0.12 7.00
C ILE A 116 6.83 -1.04 7.88
N TYR A 117 8.15 -1.07 7.69
CA TYR A 117 9.05 -1.90 8.50
C TYR A 117 8.95 -1.53 9.98
N PHE A 118 9.02 -0.24 10.31
CA PHE A 118 8.86 0.23 11.68
C PHE A 118 7.51 -0.20 12.29
N GLY A 119 6.44 -0.10 11.51
CA GLY A 119 5.10 -0.49 11.96
C GLY A 119 4.89 -1.98 12.16
N ARG A 120 5.74 -2.82 11.58
CA ARG A 120 5.74 -4.27 11.80
C ARG A 120 6.55 -4.65 13.03
N GLU A 121 7.72 -4.03 13.18
CA GLU A 121 8.69 -4.39 14.22
C GLU A 121 8.40 -3.72 15.57
N TYR A 122 8.16 -2.41 15.56
CA TYR A 122 8.12 -1.61 16.81
C TYR A 122 6.73 -1.08 17.17
N CYS A 123 5.84 -0.93 16.19
CA CYS A 123 4.55 -0.29 16.39
C CYS A 123 3.37 -1.08 15.78
N PRO A 124 3.14 -2.33 16.27
CA PRO A 124 2.10 -3.20 15.74
C PRO A 124 0.70 -2.62 15.95
N ALA A 125 -0.30 -3.17 15.25
CA ALA A 125 -1.68 -2.76 15.41
C ALA A 125 -2.25 -3.22 16.76
N ARG A 126 -2.02 -4.48 17.12
CA ARG A 126 -2.46 -5.12 18.37
C ARG A 126 -1.27 -5.28 19.31
N GLY A 127 -1.50 -5.17 20.63
CA GLY A 127 -0.45 -5.34 21.64
C GLY A 127 0.65 -4.27 21.62
N HIS A 128 0.38 -3.11 21.03
CA HIS A 128 1.35 -2.03 20.99
C HIS A 128 1.55 -1.41 22.38
N ASP A 129 2.79 -1.46 22.88
CA ASP A 129 3.21 -0.69 24.06
C ASP A 129 3.82 0.65 23.61
N PRO A 130 3.12 1.78 23.80
CA PRO A 130 3.59 3.09 23.37
C PRO A 130 4.80 3.58 24.18
N LYS A 131 5.02 3.08 25.41
CA LYS A 131 6.17 3.44 26.25
C LYS A 131 7.46 2.77 25.77
N LYS A 132 7.35 1.58 25.17
CA LYS A 132 8.51 0.83 24.60
C LYS A 132 8.79 1.16 23.13
N CYS A 133 7.86 1.78 22.43
CA CYS A 133 8.05 2.12 21.03
C CYS A 133 9.03 3.30 20.86
N PRO A 134 10.08 3.19 20.02
CA PRO A 134 11.12 4.22 19.89
C PRO A 134 10.63 5.61 19.49
N ILE A 135 9.55 5.68 18.70
CA ILE A 135 8.98 6.96 18.23
C ILE A 135 7.80 7.38 19.10
N CYS A 136 6.86 6.47 19.39
CA CYS A 136 5.67 6.84 20.16
C CYS A 136 6.03 7.34 21.57
N SER A 137 7.02 6.73 22.23
CA SER A 137 7.48 7.14 23.57
C SER A 137 7.94 8.59 23.66
N LYS A 138 8.40 9.18 22.56
CA LYS A 138 8.93 10.55 22.48
C LYS A 138 7.97 11.54 21.82
N TYR A 139 7.33 11.11 20.73
CA TYR A 139 6.57 11.97 19.82
C TYR A 139 5.12 11.49 19.58
N GLY A 140 4.71 10.41 20.26
CA GLY A 140 3.38 9.87 20.12
C GLY A 140 2.30 10.82 20.62
N ARG A 141 1.12 10.76 20.01
CA ARG A 141 -0.06 11.49 20.48
C ARG A 141 -0.33 11.15 21.95
N LYS A 142 -0.72 12.16 22.73
CA LYS A 142 -1.08 12.03 24.16
C LYS A 142 -2.15 10.96 24.41
N SER A 143 -3.07 10.76 23.47
CA SER A 143 -4.13 9.74 23.57
C SER A 143 -3.60 8.30 23.60
N LEU A 144 -2.34 8.05 23.27
CA LEU A 144 -1.74 6.72 23.35
C LEU A 144 -1.34 6.32 24.77
N PHE A 145 -1.21 7.29 25.69
CA PHE A 145 -0.73 7.07 27.05
C PHE A 145 -1.82 7.17 28.11
N LYS A 146 -3.07 7.35 27.67
CA LYS A 146 -4.26 7.26 28.50
C LYS A 146 -4.71 5.81 28.55
#